data_AF-F9GRP6-F1
#
_entry.id   AF-F9GRP6-F1
#
_cell.length_a   1.000
_cell.length_b   1.000
_cell.length_c   1.000
_cell.angle_alpha   90.00
_cell.angle_beta   90.00
_cell.angle_gamma   90.00
#
_symmetry.space_group_name_H-M   'P 1'
#
loop_
_entity.id
_entity.type
_entity.pdbx_description
1 polymer ?
#
loop_
_entity_poly.entity_id
_entity_poly.type
_entity_poly.pdbx_seq_one_letter_code
_entity_poly.pdbx_strand_id
1 'polypeptide(L)'
;MATEIVDKKKNVPETMVEGKSKGLNTLLWILAAVFFAAAAIGNVYFQKVYSLPIRVVGVVIALVIAFAFAAITNQGTKARTFFKDSKIEAQKVVWPSRQEARQTTLIVIGVTIIASLFFWATDSIIVTVINFLTDLRF
;
A
#
# COMPACT_ATOMS: atom_id res chain seq x y z
N MET A 1 29.80 -2.38 -39.34
CA MET A 1 29.12 -3.52 -38.68
C MET A 1 28.62 -3.20 -37.28
N ALA A 2 29.44 -2.70 -36.34
CA ALA A 2 28.97 -2.31 -34.99
C ALA A 2 28.12 -1.02 -34.96
N THR A 3 28.29 -0.14 -35.94
CA THR A 3 27.58 1.14 -36.04
C THR A 3 26.15 1.00 -36.58
N GLU A 4 25.90 0.09 -37.52
CA GLU A 4 24.55 -0.18 -38.06
C GLU A 4 23.58 -0.78 -37.03
N ILE A 5 24.10 -1.58 -36.09
CA ILE A 5 23.28 -2.20 -35.03
C ILE A 5 22.78 -1.15 -34.01
N VAL A 6 23.55 -0.08 -33.79
CA VAL A 6 23.18 1.02 -32.90
C VAL A 6 22.11 1.90 -33.54
N ASP A 7 22.24 2.19 -34.85
CA ASP A 7 21.25 2.99 -35.59
C ASP A 7 19.91 2.26 -35.78
N LYS A 8 19.92 0.93 -35.89
CA LYS A 8 18.68 0.12 -35.99
C LYS A 8 17.89 0.09 -34.69
N LYS A 9 18.55 0.15 -33.52
CA LYS A 9 17.89 0.15 -32.20
C LYS A 9 17.22 1.50 -31.87
N LYS A 10 17.72 2.60 -32.43
CA LYS A 10 17.14 3.94 -32.29
C LYS A 10 15.85 4.13 -33.11
N ASN A 11 15.69 3.33 -34.17
CA ASN A 11 14.55 3.37 -35.10
C ASN A 11 13.50 2.28 -34.85
N VAL A 12 13.54 1.58 -33.72
CA VAL A 12 12.41 0.75 -33.31
C VAL A 12 11.31 1.72 -32.91
N PRO A 13 10.15 1.76 -33.59
CA PRO A 13 9.04 2.59 -33.15
C PRO A 13 8.70 2.15 -31.73
N GLU A 14 9.01 2.99 -30.75
CA GLU A 14 8.39 2.89 -29.44
C GLU A 14 6.89 2.87 -29.73
N THR A 15 6.25 1.72 -29.52
CA THR A 15 4.81 1.62 -29.65
C THR A 15 4.25 2.57 -28.61
N MET A 16 3.98 3.81 -29.02
CA MET A 16 3.28 4.79 -28.24
C MET A 16 1.93 4.14 -27.96
N VAL A 17 1.79 3.56 -26.76
CA VAL A 17 0.48 3.18 -26.25
C VAL A 17 -0.24 4.51 -26.14
N GLU A 18 -1.03 4.81 -27.17
CA GLU A 18 -1.74 6.07 -27.35
C GLU A 18 -2.74 6.17 -26.20
N GLY A 19 -2.25 6.74 -25.10
CA GLY A 19 -3.01 6.89 -23.88
C GLY A 19 -4.24 7.73 -24.20
N LYS A 20 -5.38 7.34 -23.62
CA LYS A 20 -6.66 8.05 -23.76
C LYS A 20 -6.43 9.57 -23.73
N SER A 21 -7.06 10.29 -24.66
CA SER A 21 -6.85 11.73 -24.81
C SER A 21 -6.98 12.48 -23.48
N LYS A 22 -6.20 13.55 -23.31
CA LYS A 22 -6.12 14.32 -22.04
C LYS A 22 -7.51 14.64 -21.47
N GLY A 23 -8.43 15.08 -22.32
CA GLY A 23 -9.81 15.38 -21.92
C GLY A 23 -10.60 14.16 -21.44
N LEU A 24 -10.44 13.00 -22.09
CA LEU A 24 -11.16 11.78 -21.71
C LEU A 24 -10.58 11.17 -20.43
N ASN A 25 -9.28 11.31 -20.18
CA ASN A 25 -8.67 10.94 -18.92
C ASN A 25 -9.15 11.85 -17.76
N THR A 26 -9.22 13.17 -17.98
CA THR A 26 -9.77 14.11 -17.00
C THR A 26 -11.25 13.81 -16.69
N LEU A 27 -12.05 13.48 -17.71
CA LEU A 27 -13.45 13.08 -17.54
C LEU A 27 -13.59 11.83 -16.64
N LEU A 28 -12.76 10.81 -16.86
CA LEU A 28 -12.77 9.60 -16.03
C LEU A 28 -12.40 9.89 -14.56
N TRP A 29 -11.45 10.80 -14.33
CA TRP A 29 -11.08 11.24 -12.98
C TRP A 29 -12.20 12.03 -12.29
N ILE A 30 -12.88 12.91 -13.02
CA ILE A 30 -14.05 13.63 -12.52
C ILE A 30 -15.15 12.61 -12.16
N LEU A 31 -15.43 11.65 -13.05
CA LEU A 31 -16.45 10.64 -12.80
C LEU A 31 -16.14 9.77 -11.58
N ALA A 32 -14.87 9.36 -11.41
CA ALA A 32 -14.42 8.63 -10.23
C ALA A 32 -14.57 9.47 -8.94
N ALA A 33 -14.18 10.75 -8.98
CA ALA A 33 -14.33 11.67 -7.84
C ALA A 33 -15.80 11.89 -7.45
N VAL A 34 -16.69 12.00 -8.45
CA VAL A 34 -18.14 12.13 -8.23
C VAL A 34 -18.71 10.89 -7.55
N PHE A 35 -18.37 9.68 -8.03
CA PHE A 35 -18.83 8.44 -7.39
C PHE A 35 -18.28 8.27 -5.97
N PHE A 36 -17.03 8.67 -5.72
CA PHE A 36 -16.44 8.61 -4.38
C PHE A 36 -17.09 9.62 -3.42
N ALA A 37 -17.33 10.85 -3.87
CA ALA A 37 -18.05 11.86 -3.10
C ALA A 37 -19.50 11.43 -2.82
N ALA A 38 -20.19 10.85 -3.81
CA ALA A 38 -21.52 10.29 -3.64
C ALA A 38 -21.54 9.15 -2.61
N ALA A 39 -20.51 8.29 -2.60
CA ALA A 39 -20.37 7.25 -1.58
C ALA A 39 -20.21 7.86 -0.18
N ALA A 40 -19.36 8.88 -0.02
CA ALA A 40 -19.13 9.54 1.27
C ALA A 40 -20.37 10.31 1.77
N ILE A 41 -21.00 11.11 0.90
CA ILE A 41 -22.19 11.91 1.22
C ILE A 41 -23.38 11.00 1.47
N GLY A 42 -23.60 10.00 0.61
CA GLY A 42 -24.64 8.99 0.79
C GLY A 42 -24.44 8.25 2.11
N ASN A 43 -23.20 7.90 2.45
CA ASN A 43 -22.89 7.29 3.73
C ASN A 43 -23.33 8.20 4.89
N VAL A 44 -23.04 9.51 4.90
CA VAL A 44 -23.44 10.40 6.00
C VAL A 44 -24.97 10.62 6.05
N TYR A 45 -25.62 10.82 4.91
CA TYR A 45 -27.05 11.13 4.84
C TYR A 45 -27.93 9.95 5.24
N PHE A 46 -27.58 8.73 4.82
CA PHE A 46 -28.36 7.52 5.07
C PHE A 46 -28.14 6.91 6.47
N GLN A 47 -27.38 7.57 7.36
CA GLN A 47 -27.15 7.11 8.74
C GLN A 47 -28.42 6.98 9.57
N LYS A 48 -29.42 7.83 9.33
CA LYS A 48 -30.61 7.91 10.18
C LYS A 48 -31.79 7.06 9.69
N VAL A 49 -31.75 6.58 8.44
CA VAL A 49 -32.92 5.96 7.77
C VAL A 49 -32.72 4.46 7.52
N TYR A 50 -31.47 3.97 7.43
CA TYR A 50 -31.17 2.60 7.03
C TYR A 50 -30.35 1.83 8.06
N SER A 51 -30.55 0.50 8.13
CA SER A 51 -29.77 -0.40 8.98
C SER A 51 -28.31 -0.53 8.50
N LEU A 52 -27.39 -0.80 9.43
CA LEU A 52 -25.95 -0.92 9.16
C LEU A 52 -25.58 -1.77 7.93
N PRO A 53 -26.16 -2.98 7.72
CA PRO A 53 -25.76 -3.86 6.62
C PRO A 53 -26.03 -3.28 5.21
N ILE A 54 -27.19 -2.67 5.00
CA ILE A 54 -27.60 -2.21 3.66
C ILE A 54 -26.75 -1.01 3.19
N ARG A 55 -26.34 -0.16 4.13
CA ARG A 55 -25.48 1.00 3.89
C ARG A 55 -24.07 0.57 3.51
N VAL A 56 -23.51 -0.42 4.22
CA VAL A 56 -22.17 -0.95 3.91
C VAL A 56 -22.15 -1.53 2.49
N VAL A 57 -23.18 -2.29 2.10
CA VAL A 57 -23.29 -2.84 0.74
C VAL A 57 -23.37 -1.71 -0.30
N GLY A 58 -24.20 -0.69 -0.08
CA GLY A 58 -24.32 0.46 -1.00
C GLY A 58 -23.00 1.24 -1.17
N VAL A 59 -22.28 1.48 -0.06
CA VAL A 59 -20.97 2.16 -0.10
C VAL A 59 -19.93 1.30 -0.82
N VAL A 60 -19.91 -0.01 -0.57
CA VAL A 60 -19.00 -0.93 -1.25
C VAL A 60 -19.25 -0.94 -2.76
N ILE A 61 -20.51 -0.99 -3.20
CA ILE A 61 -20.85 -0.93 -4.63
C ILE A 61 -20.37 0.39 -5.25
N ALA A 62 -20.65 1.53 -4.60
CA ALA A 62 -20.23 2.83 -5.10
C ALA A 62 -18.70 2.97 -5.17
N LEU A 63 -17.98 2.43 -4.18
CA LEU A 63 -16.52 2.38 -4.19
C LEU A 63 -15.98 1.49 -5.31
N VAL A 64 -16.55 0.30 -5.52
CA VAL A 64 -16.14 -0.60 -6.60
C VAL A 64 -16.30 0.09 -7.96
N ILE A 65 -17.39 0.83 -8.17
CA ILE A 65 -17.61 1.60 -9.40
C ILE A 65 -16.57 2.72 -9.55
N ALA A 66 -16.29 3.48 -8.47
CA ALA A 66 -15.26 4.52 -8.49
C ALA A 66 -13.87 3.93 -8.84
N PHE A 67 -13.50 2.80 -8.23
CA PHE A 67 -12.26 2.10 -8.52
C PHE A 67 -12.21 1.54 -9.94
N ALA A 68 -13.32 1.06 -10.48
CA ALA A 68 -13.39 0.60 -11.87
C ALA A 68 -13.11 1.74 -12.86
N PHE A 69 -13.72 2.92 -12.66
CA PHE A 69 -13.43 4.09 -13.48
C PHE A 69 -11.98 4.56 -13.32
N ALA A 70 -11.46 4.59 -12.10
CA ALA A 70 -10.07 4.92 -11.83
C ALA A 70 -9.11 3.93 -12.51
N ALA A 71 -9.43 2.64 -12.55
CA ALA A 71 -8.58 1.61 -13.17
C ALA A 71 -8.58 1.64 -14.71
N ILE A 72 -9.60 2.24 -15.33
CA ILE A 72 -9.69 2.45 -16.79
C ILE A 72 -8.96 3.75 -17.22
N THR A 73 -8.59 4.62 -16.28
CA THR A 73 -7.79 5.82 -16.56
C THR A 73 -6.42 5.46 -17.13
N ASN A 74 -5.80 6.41 -17.82
CA ASN A 74 -4.44 6.26 -18.35
C ASN A 74 -3.42 5.98 -17.23
N GLN A 75 -3.67 6.48 -16.01
CA GLN A 75 -2.83 6.18 -14.85
C GLN A 75 -3.08 4.76 -14.32
N GLY A 76 -4.33 4.30 -14.35
CA GLY A 76 -4.72 2.94 -13.96
C GLY A 76 -4.15 1.87 -14.89
N THR A 77 -4.14 2.10 -16.20
CA THR A 77 -3.52 1.19 -17.17
C THR A 77 -2.00 1.15 -17.02
N LYS A 78 -1.34 2.30 -16.83
CA LYS A 78 0.09 2.38 -16.52
C LYS A 78 0.45 1.61 -15.25
N ALA A 79 -0.33 1.77 -14.18
CA ALA A 79 -0.14 1.03 -12.94
C ALA A 79 -0.25 -0.48 -13.17
N ARG A 80 -1.24 -0.95 -13.95
CA ARG A 80 -1.38 -2.38 -14.29
C ARG A 80 -0.19 -2.94 -15.05
N THR A 81 0.35 -2.18 -16.00
CA THR A 81 1.57 -2.58 -16.73
C THR A 81 2.77 -2.62 -15.78
N PHE A 82 2.94 -1.60 -14.94
CA PHE A 82 3.99 -1.57 -13.92
C PHE A 82 3.91 -2.75 -12.94
N PHE A 83 2.71 -3.18 -12.53
CA PHE A 83 2.55 -4.38 -11.70
C PHE A 83 2.99 -5.66 -12.42
N LYS A 84 2.73 -5.78 -13.72
CA LYS A 84 3.22 -6.92 -14.53
C LYS A 84 4.74 -6.91 -14.59
N ASP A 85 5.34 -5.76 -14.88
CA ASP A 85 6.79 -5.61 -14.98
C ASP A 85 7.47 -5.84 -13.61
N SER A 86 6.87 -5.32 -12.53
CA SER A 86 7.33 -5.54 -11.15
C SER A 86 7.29 -7.01 -10.75
N LYS A 87 6.31 -7.79 -11.23
CA LYS A 87 6.27 -9.24 -10.98
C LYS A 87 7.43 -9.96 -11.67
N ILE A 88 7.77 -9.56 -12.89
CA ILE A 88 8.90 -10.11 -13.64
C ILE A 88 10.21 -9.77 -12.92
N GLU A 89 10.35 -8.56 -12.38
CA GLU A 89 11.54 -8.16 -11.61
C GLU A 89 11.60 -8.85 -10.25
N ALA A 90 10.47 -9.00 -9.56
CA ALA A 90 10.37 -9.74 -8.29
C ALA A 90 10.75 -11.22 -8.42
N GLN A 91 10.59 -11.81 -9.62
CA GLN A 91 11.06 -13.16 -9.91
C GLN A 91 12.58 -13.25 -10.09
N LYS A 92 13.26 -12.13 -10.37
CA LYS A 92 14.73 -12.06 -10.41
C LYS A 92 15.34 -11.91 -9.02
N VAL A 93 14.54 -11.52 -8.02
CA VAL A 93 14.97 -11.47 -6.63
C VAL A 93 15.18 -12.90 -6.15
N VAL A 94 16.44 -13.27 -5.94
CA VAL A 94 16.80 -14.52 -5.30
C VAL A 94 16.38 -14.40 -3.85
N TRP A 95 15.24 -15.00 -3.51
CA TRP A 95 14.80 -15.06 -2.13
C TRP A 95 15.78 -15.91 -1.32
N PRO A 96 16.20 -15.44 -0.13
CA PRO A 96 17.12 -16.16 0.72
C PRO A 96 16.57 -17.55 1.02
N SER A 97 17.47 -18.52 1.11
CA SER A 97 17.08 -19.89 1.45
C SER A 97 16.36 -19.93 2.81
N ARG A 98 15.49 -20.91 3.02
CA ARG A 98 14.80 -21.09 4.32
C ARG A 98 15.79 -21.23 5.49
N GLN A 99 17.03 -21.63 5.22
CA GLN A 99 18.07 -21.72 6.23
C GLN A 99 18.61 -20.33 6.59
N GLU A 100 18.95 -19.52 5.61
CA GLU A 100 19.42 -18.13 5.81
C GLU A 100 18.36 -17.27 6.50
N ALA A 101 17.09 -17.36 6.04
CA ALA A 101 15.99 -16.62 6.63
C ALA A 101 15.78 -16.97 8.11
N ARG A 102 15.91 -18.26 8.48
CA ARG A 102 15.82 -18.70 9.88
C ARG A 102 16.99 -18.22 10.70
N GLN A 103 18.21 -18.24 10.16
CA GLN A 103 19.39 -17.76 10.86
C GLN A 103 19.27 -16.27 11.21
N THR A 104 18.87 -15.43 10.24
CA THR A 104 18.66 -14.00 10.50
C THR A 104 17.51 -13.77 11.46
N THR A 105 16.40 -14.52 11.34
CA THR A 105 15.27 -14.42 12.28
C THR A 105 15.70 -14.75 13.72
N LEU A 106 16.48 -15.82 13.92
CA LEU A 106 16.99 -16.20 15.24
C LEU A 106 17.94 -15.13 15.82
N ILE A 107 18.79 -14.53 14.98
CA ILE A 107 19.65 -13.41 15.40
C ILE A 107 18.79 -12.23 15.87
N VAL A 108 17.78 -11.83 15.09
CA VAL A 108 16.87 -10.73 15.45
C VAL A 108 16.13 -11.05 16.74
N ILE A 109 15.58 -12.26 16.89
CA ILE A 109 14.91 -12.71 18.12
C ILE A 109 15.86 -12.60 19.32
N GLY A 110 17.11 -13.05 19.19
CA GLY A 110 18.11 -12.94 20.25
C GLY A 110 18.35 -11.49 20.68
N VAL A 111 18.56 -10.59 19.72
CA VAL A 111 18.76 -9.15 20.01
C VAL A 111 17.51 -8.53 20.65
N THR A 112 16.31 -8.87 20.15
CA THR A 112 15.04 -8.38 20.72
C THR A 112 14.82 -8.86 22.15
N ILE A 113 15.16 -10.12 22.47
CA ILE A 113 15.07 -10.65 23.85
C ILE A 113 15.97 -9.83 24.77
N ILE A 114 17.23 -9.62 24.38
CA ILE A 114 18.19 -8.83 25.18
C ILE A 114 17.67 -7.41 25.39
N ALA A 115 17.21 -6.73 24.33
CA ALA A 115 16.66 -5.39 24.43
C ALA A 115 15.42 -5.34 25.34
N SER A 116 14.48 -6.29 25.17
CA SER A 116 13.26 -6.35 25.98
C SER A 116 13.55 -6.57 27.46
N LEU A 117 14.55 -7.41 27.79
CA LEU A 117 14.96 -7.68 29.16
C LEU A 117 15.63 -6.45 29.78
N PHE A 118 16.45 -5.73 29.01
CA PHE A 118 17.08 -4.48 29.45
C PHE A 118 16.04 -3.40 29.77
N PHE A 119 15.06 -3.19 28.89
CA PHE A 119 13.97 -2.24 29.14
C PHE A 119 13.15 -2.68 30.36
N TRP A 120 12.71 -3.94 30.41
CA TRP A 120 11.97 -4.47 31.55
C TRP A 120 12.69 -4.30 32.89
N ALA A 121 14.00 -4.54 32.94
CA ALA A 121 14.80 -4.35 34.14
C ALA A 121 14.84 -2.86 34.56
N THR A 122 15.04 -1.97 33.58
CA THR A 122 15.07 -0.52 33.82
C THR A 122 13.71 -0.01 34.33
N ASP A 123 12.62 -0.39 33.67
CA ASP A 123 11.26 -0.07 34.08
C ASP A 123 10.94 -0.59 35.48
N SER A 124 11.34 -1.84 35.79
CA SER A 124 11.14 -2.46 37.10
C SER A 124 11.88 -1.72 38.22
N ILE A 125 13.12 -1.28 37.96
CA ILE A 125 13.91 -0.49 38.91
C ILE A 125 13.23 0.86 39.16
N ILE A 126 12.81 1.55 38.10
CA ILE A 126 12.14 2.86 38.21
C ILE A 126 10.87 2.73 39.05
N VAL A 127 10.02 1.74 38.77
CA VAL A 127 8.77 1.50 39.53
C VAL A 127 9.07 1.20 41.00
N THR A 128 10.08 0.36 41.27
CA THR A 128 10.47 0.01 42.65
C THR A 128 10.92 1.25 43.42
N VAL A 129 11.73 2.12 42.79
CA VAL A 129 12.19 3.38 43.40
C VAL A 129 11.02 4.34 43.66
N ILE A 130 10.11 4.48 42.70
CA ILE A 130 8.93 5.35 42.84
C ILE A 130 8.03 4.86 43.99
N ASN A 131 7.76 3.55 44.05
CA ASN A 131 6.95 2.96 45.12
C ASN A 131 7.63 3.16 46.48
N PHE A 132 8.93 2.89 46.58
CA PHE A 132 9.69 3.12 47.82
C PHE A 132 9.63 4.57 48.28
N LEU A 133 9.79 5.54 47.37
CA LEU A 133 9.70 6.97 47.71
C LEU A 133 8.28 7.39 48.12
N THR A 134 7.26 6.77 47.52
CA THR A 134 5.85 7.07 47.81
C THR A 134 5.45 6.49 49.17
N ASP A 135 5.87 5.25 49.46
CA ASP A 135 5.64 4.59 50.75
C ASP A 135 6.37 5.31 51.89
N LEU A 136 7.51 5.97 51.62
CA LEU A 136 8.24 6.77 52.61
C LEU A 136 7.55 8.10 52.96
N ARG A 137 6.56 8.54 52.16
CA ARG A 137 5.85 9.82 52.33
C ARG A 137 4.50 9.64 53.06
N PHE A 138 4.20 8.44 53.53
CA PHE A 138 3.10 8.13 54.45
C PHE A 138 3.64 7.41 55.69
#